data_AF-A0A9C7PQC0-F1
#
_entry.id   AF-A0A9C7PQC0-F1
#
_cell.length_a   1.000
_cell.length_b   1.000
_cell.length_c   1.000
_cell.angle_alpha   90.00
_cell.angle_beta   90.00
_cell.angle_gamma   90.00
#
_symmetry.space_group_name_H-M   'P 1'
#
loop_
_entity.id
_entity.type
_entity.pdbx_description
1 polymer ?
#
loop_
_entity_poly.entity_id
_entity_poly.type
_entity_poly.pdbx_seq_one_letter_code
_entity_poly.pdbx_strand_id
1 'polypeptide(L)'
;MFWPRGFGRCWGPGDEIVVTNQDHESNVGFWRRLSEYGVMIKEWRVGKADGELDIGDLDDLVTGKTKLVCFTLCSNLVGTHNDVAGCVKSLKGWCNRDR
;
A
#
# COMPACT_ATOMS: atom_id res chain seq x y z
N MET A 1 16.51 -2.19 18.35
CA MET A 1 16.02 -2.91 17.17
C MET A 1 16.71 -2.32 15.95
N PHE A 2 17.65 -3.06 15.35
CA PHE A 2 18.58 -2.55 14.34
C PHE A 2 17.98 -2.79 12.95
N TRP A 3 17.60 -1.71 12.26
CA TRP A 3 17.22 -1.79 10.87
C TRP A 3 18.45 -2.15 10.01
N PRO A 4 18.38 -3.08 9.04
CA PRO A 4 19.45 -3.28 8.08
C PRO A 4 19.71 -1.93 7.39
N ARG A 5 20.95 -1.44 7.43
CA ARG A 5 21.38 -0.05 7.13
C ARG A 5 21.06 0.51 5.71
N GLY A 6 20.24 -0.16 4.91
CA GLY A 6 19.87 0.24 3.54
C GLY A 6 18.48 0.87 3.40
N PHE A 7 17.44 0.33 4.05
CA PHE A 7 16.07 0.75 3.73
C PHE A 7 15.69 2.11 4.36
N GLY A 8 16.25 2.49 5.52
CA GLY A 8 15.84 3.70 6.24
C GLY A 8 16.30 5.02 5.61
N ARG A 9 17.14 4.96 4.57
CA ARG A 9 17.62 6.13 3.81
C ARG A 9 16.77 6.48 2.60
N CYS A 10 15.82 5.62 2.21
CA CYS A 10 14.96 5.84 1.04
C CYS A 10 13.64 6.54 1.38
N TRP A 11 13.38 6.81 2.66
CA TRP A 11 12.12 7.31 3.17
C TRP A 11 12.37 8.57 3.99
N GLY A 12 11.65 9.64 3.65
CA GLY A 12 11.71 10.90 4.35
C GLY A 12 10.33 11.42 4.73
N PRO A 13 10.28 12.51 5.52
CA PRO A 13 9.05 13.16 5.87
C PRO A 13 8.22 13.55 4.64
N GLY A 14 6.95 13.14 4.63
CA GLY A 14 6.02 13.42 3.54
C GLY A 14 6.00 12.39 2.40
N ASP A 15 6.85 11.36 2.41
CA ASP A 15 6.65 10.19 1.57
C ASP A 15 5.39 9.44 2.01
N GLU A 16 4.69 8.81 1.07
CA GLU A 16 3.48 8.05 1.35
C GLU A 16 3.64 6.57 1.02
N ILE A 17 3.09 5.72 1.87
CA ILE A 17 2.98 4.27 1.66
C ILE A 17 1.51 3.89 1.80
N VAL A 18 0.98 3.16 0.81
CA VAL A 18 -0.34 2.55 0.89
C VAL A 18 -0.20 1.10 1.35
N VAL A 19 -0.93 0.70 2.38
CA VAL A 19 -1.03 -0.67 2.89
C VAL A 19 -2.48 -1.12 2.88
N THR A 20 -2.75 -2.43 2.83
CA THR A 20 -4.12 -2.94 2.95
C THR A 20 -4.48 -3.32 4.38
N ASN A 21 -5.77 -3.26 4.71
CA ASN A 21 -6.28 -3.85 5.96
C ASN A 21 -6.65 -5.35 5.82
N GLN A 22 -6.37 -5.99 4.67
CA GLN A 22 -6.47 -7.44 4.49
C GLN A 22 -5.26 -8.19 5.05
N ASP A 23 -4.12 -7.51 5.14
CA ASP A 23 -2.87 -8.09 5.62
C ASP A 23 -2.92 -8.36 7.13
N HIS A 24 -2.30 -9.47 7.55
CA HIS A 24 -2.06 -9.72 8.98
C HIS A 24 -1.22 -8.58 9.56
N GLU A 25 -1.48 -8.19 10.82
CA GLU A 25 -0.81 -7.06 11.48
C GLU A 25 0.73 -7.16 11.44
N SER A 26 1.29 -8.36 11.31
CA SER A 26 2.73 -8.59 11.12
C SER A 26 3.30 -8.00 9.82
N ASN A 27 2.50 -8.00 8.73
CA ASN A 27 2.90 -7.40 7.45
C ASN A 27 2.72 -5.89 7.46
N VAL A 28 1.65 -5.39 8.09
CA VAL A 28 1.32 -3.95 8.12
C VAL A 28 2.15 -3.20 9.17
N GLY A 29 2.38 -3.82 10.33
CA GLY A 29 3.09 -3.23 11.47
C GLY A 29 4.53 -2.83 11.15
N PHE A 30 5.18 -3.55 10.23
CA PHE A 30 6.49 -3.20 9.72
C PHE A 30 6.49 -1.83 9.02
N TRP A 31 5.49 -1.59 8.16
CA TRP A 31 5.35 -0.32 7.44
C TRP A 31 4.86 0.81 8.36
N ARG A 32 3.93 0.51 9.28
CA ARG A 32 3.43 1.48 10.26
C ARG A 32 4.55 2.10 11.09
N ARG A 33 5.61 1.37 11.37
CA ARG A 33 6.79 1.88 12.10
C ARG A 33 7.55 2.98 11.35
N LEU A 34 7.39 3.09 10.02
CA LEU A 34 7.96 4.20 9.24
C LEU A 34 7.27 5.54 9.52
N SER A 35 6.06 5.54 10.10
CA SER A 35 5.42 6.77 10.58
C SER A 35 6.24 7.49 11.65
N GLU A 36 7.04 6.77 12.45
CA GLU A 36 7.98 7.35 13.41
C GLU A 36 9.05 8.23 12.73
N TYR A 37 9.25 8.07 11.42
CA TYR A 37 10.20 8.81 10.59
C TYR A 37 9.52 9.88 9.69
N GLY A 38 8.22 10.13 9.88
CA GLY A 38 7.46 11.14 9.12
C GLY A 38 6.85 10.65 7.81
N VAL A 39 6.88 9.34 7.56
CA VAL A 39 6.20 8.72 6.41
C VAL A 39 4.70 8.63 6.68
N MET A 40 3.89 9.03 5.70
CA MET A 40 2.44 8.96 5.76
C MET A 40 1.97 7.56 5.36
N ILE A 41 1.30 6.86 6.27
CA ILE A 41 0.74 5.53 6.00
C ILE A 41 -0.75 5.68 5.65
N LYS A 42 -1.11 5.30 4.44
CA LYS A 42 -2.48 5.28 3.93
C LYS A 42 -2.99 3.85 3.91
N GLU A 43 -4.26 3.66 4.27
CA GLU A 43 -4.85 2.33 4.37
C GLU A 43 -5.90 2.14 3.26
N TRP A 44 -5.62 1.21 2.34
CA TRP A 44 -6.56 0.74 1.34
C TRP A 44 -7.45 -0.33 1.98
N ARG A 45 -8.72 0.02 2.14
CA ARG A 45 -9.67 -0.77 2.93
C ARG A 45 -10.53 -1.62 2.02
N VAL A 46 -10.77 -2.85 2.45
CA VAL A 46 -11.76 -3.69 1.79
C VAL A 46 -13.18 -3.15 1.93
N GLY A 47 -13.98 -3.41 0.90
CA GLY A 47 -15.42 -3.25 0.94
C GLY A 47 -16.03 -4.03 2.11
N LYS A 48 -16.96 -3.42 2.83
CA LYS A 48 -17.64 -4.07 3.97
C LYS A 48 -18.57 -5.22 3.54
N ALA A 49 -18.94 -5.27 2.27
CA ALA A 49 -19.95 -6.18 1.75
C ALA A 49 -19.35 -7.48 1.18
N ASP A 50 -18.23 -7.38 0.49
CA ASP A 50 -17.56 -8.45 -0.25
C ASP A 50 -16.17 -8.80 0.32
N GLY A 51 -15.58 -7.91 1.12
CA GLY A 51 -14.23 -8.06 1.64
C GLY A 51 -13.16 -7.93 0.54
N GLU A 52 -13.52 -7.39 -0.62
CA GLU A 52 -12.62 -7.18 -1.75
C GLU A 52 -12.01 -5.77 -1.76
N LEU A 53 -10.89 -5.64 -2.45
CA LEU A 53 -10.20 -4.37 -2.64
C LEU A 53 -10.63 -3.73 -3.95
N ASP A 54 -11.21 -2.53 -3.89
CA ASP A 54 -11.63 -1.78 -5.08
C ASP A 54 -10.46 -0.99 -5.66
N ILE A 55 -10.14 -1.22 -6.94
CA ILE A 55 -9.08 -0.52 -7.67
C ILE A 55 -9.42 0.98 -7.82
N GLY A 56 -10.70 1.36 -7.84
CA GLY A 56 -11.11 2.76 -7.82
C GLY A 56 -10.61 3.49 -6.58
N ASP A 57 -10.75 2.87 -5.40
CA ASP A 57 -10.24 3.43 -4.14
C ASP A 57 -8.71 3.55 -4.15
N LEU A 58 -8.01 2.62 -4.81
CA LEU A 58 -6.56 2.68 -4.97
C LEU A 58 -6.14 3.92 -5.77
N ASP A 59 -6.84 4.24 -6.86
CA ASP A 59 -6.53 5.40 -7.71
C ASP A 59 -6.69 6.73 -6.95
N ASP A 60 -7.65 6.82 -6.03
CA ASP A 60 -7.86 8.00 -5.18
C ASP A 60 -6.85 8.09 -4.02
N LEU A 61 -6.30 6.96 -3.57
CA LEU A 61 -5.32 6.91 -2.49
C LEU A 61 -3.92 7.30 -2.93
N VAL A 62 -3.54 6.97 -4.17
CA VAL A 62 -2.19 7.19 -4.70
C VAL A 62 -2.00 8.64 -5.12
N THR A 63 -0.88 9.24 -4.70
CA THR A 63 -0.47 10.60 -5.07
C THR A 63 0.99 10.63 -5.54
N GLY A 64 1.49 11.79 -6.00
CA GLY A 64 2.88 11.93 -6.48
C GLY A 64 3.94 11.71 -5.39
N LYS A 65 3.51 11.68 -4.14
CA LYS A 65 4.34 11.37 -2.97
C LYS A 65 4.29 9.89 -2.58
N THR A 66 3.38 9.11 -3.17
CA THR A 66 3.29 7.67 -2.93
C THR A 66 4.49 6.96 -3.56
N LYS A 67 5.29 6.30 -2.74
CA LYS A 67 6.48 5.55 -3.18
C LYS A 67 6.27 4.04 -3.19
N LEU A 68 5.29 3.54 -2.42
CA LEU A 68 5.04 2.12 -2.28
C LEU A 68 3.57 1.83 -2.00
N VAL A 69 3.07 0.77 -2.63
CA VAL A 69 1.75 0.18 -2.38
C VAL A 69 1.97 -1.29 -2.04
N CYS A 70 1.45 -1.72 -0.90
CA CYS A 70 1.58 -3.08 -0.37
C CYS A 70 0.21 -3.72 -0.21
N PHE A 71 0.01 -4.88 -0.85
CA PHE A 71 -1.22 -5.66 -0.78
C PHE A 71 -0.91 -7.15 -0.95
N THR A 72 -1.80 -8.02 -0.46
CA THR A 72 -1.67 -9.48 -0.62
C THR A 72 -2.10 -9.92 -2.01
N LEU A 73 -1.47 -10.98 -2.53
CA LEU A 73 -1.91 -11.63 -3.78
C LEU A 73 -3.22 -12.42 -3.56
N CYS A 74 -3.29 -13.16 -2.46
CA CYS A 74 -4.47 -13.93 -2.07
C CYS A 74 -4.94 -13.44 -0.71
N SER A 75 -6.21 -13.04 -0.63
CA SER A 75 -6.82 -12.66 0.62
C SER A 75 -7.14 -13.92 1.44
N ASN A 76 -6.47 -14.08 2.57
CA ASN A 76 -6.85 -15.10 3.55
C ASN A 76 -8.17 -14.75 4.27
N LEU A 77 -8.69 -13.53 4.08
CA LEU A 77 -9.93 -13.06 4.70
C LEU A 77 -11.18 -13.55 3.94
N VAL A 78 -11.10 -13.60 2.61
CA VAL A 78 -12.24 -13.94 1.73
C VAL A 78 -11.95 -15.14 0.81
N GLY A 79 -10.69 -15.60 0.74
CA GLY A 79 -10.27 -16.70 -0.13
C GLY A 79 -10.17 -16.34 -1.61
N THR A 80 -10.30 -15.05 -1.94
CA THR A 80 -10.26 -14.52 -3.31
C THR A 80 -8.85 -14.06 -3.70
N HIS A 81 -8.53 -14.17 -4.99
CA HIS A 81 -7.30 -13.61 -5.56
C HIS A 81 -7.55 -12.13 -5.88
N ASN A 82 -6.72 -11.25 -5.34
CA ASN A 82 -6.76 -9.84 -5.70
C ASN A 82 -6.30 -9.67 -7.16
N ASP A 83 -6.94 -8.80 -7.93
CA ASP A 83 -6.57 -8.53 -9.32
C ASP A 83 -5.26 -7.72 -9.41
N VAL A 84 -4.14 -8.43 -9.31
CA VAL A 84 -2.80 -7.85 -9.39
C VAL A 84 -2.56 -7.17 -10.74
N ALA A 85 -3.10 -7.74 -11.82
CA ALA A 85 -2.92 -7.19 -13.15
C ALA A 85 -3.63 -5.84 -13.28
N GLY A 86 -4.87 -5.74 -12.77
CA GLY A 86 -5.62 -4.50 -12.65
C GLY A 86 -4.88 -3.46 -11.80
N CYS A 87 -4.42 -3.84 -10.61
CA CYS A 87 -3.66 -2.96 -9.72
C CYS A 87 -2.41 -2.39 -10.40
N VAL A 88 -1.58 -3.25 -11.01
CA VAL A 88 -0.35 -2.83 -11.71
C VAL A 88 -0.67 -1.94 -12.91
N LYS A 89 -1.75 -2.22 -13.64
CA LYS A 89 -2.19 -1.39 -14.76
C LYS A 89 -2.61 0.01 -14.27
N SER A 90 -3.37 0.09 -13.18
CA SER A 90 -3.79 1.35 -12.57
C SER A 90 -2.58 2.18 -12.13
N LEU A 91 -1.65 1.56 -11.39
CA LEU A 91 -0.43 2.21 -10.91
C LEU A 91 0.47 2.70 -12.05
N LYS A 92 0.58 1.93 -13.15
CA LYS A 92 1.31 2.38 -14.35
C LYS A 92 0.60 3.54 -15.04
N GLY A 93 -0.72 3.50 -15.13
CA GLY A 93 -1.53 4.61 -15.66
C GLY A 93 -1.35 5.87 -14.81
N TRP A 94 -1.35 5.73 -13.49
CA TRP A 94 -1.08 6.81 -12.55
C TRP A 94 0.34 7.40 -12.72
N CYS A 95 1.38 6.56 -12.76
CA CYS A 95 2.76 6.99 -12.97
C CYS A 95 2.98 7.73 -14.30
N ASN A 96 2.25 7.34 -15.36
CA ASN A 96 2.31 8.02 -16.65
C ASN A 96 1.52 9.35 -16.70
N ARG A 97 0.58 9.58 -15.77
CA ARG A 97 -0.19 10.83 -15.67
C ARG A 97 0.56 11.94 -14.93
N ASP A 98 1.48 11.56 -14.03
CA ASP A 98 2.24 12.48 -13.15
C ASP A 98 3.67 12.77 -13.67
N ARG A 99 3.99 12.37 -14.91
CA ARG A 99 5.28 12.63 -15.58
C ARG A 99 5.09 13.61 -16.73
#